data_AF-A0A2A5XDG6-F1
#
_entry.id   AF-A0A2A5XDG6-F1
#
_cell.length_a   1.000
_cell.length_b   1.000
_cell.length_c   1.000
_cell.angle_alpha   90.00
_cell.angle_beta   90.00
_cell.angle_gamma   90.00
#
_symmetry.space_group_name_H-M   'P 1'
#
loop_
_entity.id
_entity.type
_entity.pdbx_description
1 polymer ?
#
loop_
_entity_poly.entity_id
_entity_poly.type
_entity_poly.pdbx_seq_one_letter_code
_entity_poly.pdbx_strand_id
1 'polypeptide(L)'
;MEERNLLIQKYIFPVLVILMGFMLLNTAIFSGTGSTSQSGTFLIGSLVVILMGVVTILYIREIITKNTHLSILAVMLISCILLGYSTYSSISTTISQIDLKKKIDANIKQGLRDIEIIQLEYKKKYGWYSDNFEELKRFLLNDSVYSISTKGIVPDYKITPEHAEVLGYDPILDYIQIESYDEQEALKCGLLTKDTSWENVLVKLFETGDDSSNNRLFDFDINSLDKVPMSENKYFKIDAKILESNDDITFEVLLHRKGDEYNFVSSYLIDFNGNDKAYYGKDIKGLIVKDSIPQIPQLLIGDNIVSVDSISFNKSEDFLSSLKNKKKDTLTFLILRSGEKIELKLTQKDIVSRPSRAYWTDLEDVLSYNLQPPLYNPELFEPFHVGKDIMIKEDEFSSPRIEIENFKKLAINRSIDTNSITFEFFKGQKTNYSDFNLETEDYFYLLSKVGTPVFIAYDPSPYDPLNERDTLITGSLNEVKTSGNWK
;
A
#
# COMPACT_ATOMS: atom_id res chain seq x y z
N MET A 1 -37.62 -63.01 47.32
CA MET A 1 -36.38 -62.18 47.18
C MET A 1 -35.64 -62.52 45.88
N GLU A 2 -35.63 -63.80 45.47
CA GLU A 2 -35.01 -64.26 44.21
C GLU A 2 -35.61 -63.67 42.93
N GLU A 3 -36.95 -63.60 42.78
CA GLU A 3 -37.59 -63.04 41.57
C GLU A 3 -37.21 -61.56 41.32
N ARG A 4 -37.09 -60.78 42.39
CA ARG A 4 -36.69 -59.37 42.32
C ARG A 4 -35.24 -59.22 41.86
N ASN A 5 -34.36 -60.11 42.30
CA ASN A 5 -32.95 -60.13 41.90
C ASN A 5 -32.80 -60.52 40.42
N LEU A 6 -33.62 -61.46 39.95
CA LEU A 6 -33.64 -61.95 38.58
C LEU A 6 -34.15 -60.89 37.59
N LEU A 7 -35.14 -60.10 37.99
CA LEU A 7 -35.58 -58.93 37.23
C LEU A 7 -34.50 -57.83 37.18
N ILE A 8 -33.88 -57.51 38.30
CA ILE A 8 -32.81 -56.50 38.36
C ILE A 8 -31.65 -56.89 37.43
N GLN A 9 -31.21 -58.15 37.46
CA GLN A 9 -30.14 -58.65 36.59
C GLN A 9 -30.49 -58.56 35.10
N LYS A 10 -31.77 -58.72 34.73
CA LYS A 10 -32.21 -58.68 33.32
C LYS A 10 -32.24 -57.26 32.75
N TYR A 11 -32.60 -56.25 33.55
CA TYR A 11 -32.77 -54.86 33.11
C TYR A 11 -31.58 -53.93 33.37
N ILE A 12 -30.61 -54.33 34.21
CA ILE A 12 -29.50 -53.44 34.59
C ILE A 12 -28.65 -53.00 33.39
N PHE A 13 -28.35 -53.92 32.47
CA PHE A 13 -27.55 -53.62 31.29
C PHE A 13 -28.20 -52.58 30.35
N PRO A 14 -29.44 -52.76 29.86
CA PRO A 14 -30.04 -51.78 28.98
C PRO A 14 -30.32 -50.44 29.67
N VAL A 15 -30.60 -50.42 30.97
CA VAL A 15 -30.71 -49.17 31.74
C VAL A 15 -29.38 -48.41 31.75
N LEU A 16 -28.25 -49.10 31.95
CA LEU A 16 -26.92 -48.48 31.87
C LEU A 16 -26.61 -47.94 30.47
N VAL A 17 -26.98 -48.67 29.41
CA VAL A 17 -26.80 -48.22 28.02
C VAL A 17 -27.60 -46.95 27.74
N ILE A 18 -28.86 -46.89 28.20
CA ILE A 18 -29.70 -45.71 28.07
C ILE A 18 -29.10 -44.52 28.83
N LEU A 19 -28.65 -44.73 30.07
CA LEU A 19 -28.00 -43.69 30.87
C LEU A 19 -26.73 -43.15 30.18
N MET A 20 -25.92 -44.03 29.61
CA MET A 20 -24.73 -43.65 28.86
C MET A 20 -25.09 -42.89 27.58
N GLY A 21 -26.14 -43.31 26.88
CA GLY A 21 -26.69 -42.58 25.74
C GLY A 21 -27.17 -41.18 26.10
N PHE A 22 -27.84 -41.01 27.25
CA PHE A 22 -28.22 -39.69 27.75
C PHE A 22 -27.01 -38.82 28.13
N MET A 23 -25.96 -39.40 28.70
CA MET A 23 -24.69 -38.69 28.93
C MET A 23 -24.06 -38.20 27.61
N LEU A 24 -24.05 -39.05 26.58
CA LEU A 24 -23.57 -38.70 25.24
C LEU A 24 -24.44 -37.62 24.58
N LEU A 25 -25.75 -37.69 24.75
CA LEU A 25 -26.68 -36.68 24.24
C LEU A 25 -26.49 -35.33 24.96
N ASN A 26 -26.28 -35.38 26.28
CA ASN A 26 -25.98 -34.19 27.06
C ASN A 26 -24.67 -33.53 26.60
N THR A 27 -23.63 -34.33 26.30
CA THR A 27 -22.42 -33.78 25.69
C THR A 27 -22.69 -33.25 24.28
N ALA A 28 -23.45 -33.97 23.45
CA ALA A 28 -23.77 -33.51 22.09
C ALA A 28 -24.49 -32.15 22.06
N ILE A 29 -25.36 -31.88 23.02
CA ILE A 29 -26.16 -30.65 23.09
C ILE A 29 -25.44 -29.52 23.85
N PHE A 30 -24.73 -29.85 24.93
CA PHE A 30 -24.24 -28.85 25.88
C PHE A 30 -22.71 -28.73 25.96
N SER A 31 -21.92 -29.63 25.35
CA SER A 31 -20.45 -29.56 25.42
C SER A 31 -19.79 -28.70 24.34
N GLY A 32 -20.47 -27.65 23.87
CA GLY A 32 -19.87 -26.63 23.02
C GLY A 32 -19.28 -25.51 23.88
N THR A 33 -17.96 -25.48 24.04
CA THR A 33 -17.27 -24.32 24.61
C THR A 33 -16.67 -23.49 23.47
N GLY A 34 -17.29 -22.37 23.12
CA GLY A 34 -16.81 -21.46 22.07
C GLY A 34 -17.41 -21.71 20.69
N SER A 35 -16.62 -21.51 19.63
CA SER A 35 -17.01 -21.60 18.21
C SER A 35 -17.15 -23.03 17.66
N THR A 36 -16.95 -24.05 18.49
CA THR A 36 -16.99 -25.46 18.09
C THR A 36 -18.28 -26.13 18.55
N SER A 37 -19.30 -26.14 17.67
CA SER A 37 -20.49 -26.98 17.86
C SER A 37 -20.14 -28.44 17.55
N GLN A 38 -20.58 -29.39 18.38
CA GLN A 38 -20.42 -30.81 18.07
C GLN A 38 -21.13 -31.20 16.76
N SER A 39 -20.57 -32.16 16.04
CA SER A 39 -21.11 -32.57 14.74
C SER A 39 -22.52 -33.14 14.89
N GLY A 40 -23.39 -32.88 13.90
CA GLY A 40 -24.71 -33.51 13.85
C GLY A 40 -24.65 -35.05 13.87
N THR A 41 -23.54 -35.63 13.40
CA THR A 41 -23.29 -37.08 13.45
C THR A 41 -23.08 -37.59 14.88
N PHE A 42 -22.47 -36.82 15.78
CA PHE A 42 -22.33 -37.18 17.19
C PHE A 42 -23.68 -37.19 17.91
N LEU A 43 -24.55 -36.20 17.62
CA LEU A 43 -25.93 -36.17 18.13
C LEU A 43 -26.72 -37.39 17.67
N ILE A 44 -26.67 -37.73 16.37
CA ILE A 44 -27.32 -38.93 15.83
C ILE A 44 -26.75 -40.20 16.50
N GLY A 45 -25.43 -40.27 16.70
CA GLY A 45 -24.78 -41.37 17.40
C GLY A 45 -25.30 -41.57 18.83
N SER A 46 -25.47 -40.48 19.59
CA SER A 46 -26.03 -40.55 20.94
C SER A 46 -27.48 -41.08 20.96
N LEU A 47 -28.30 -40.68 19.98
CA LEU A 47 -29.66 -41.18 19.83
C LEU A 47 -29.70 -42.67 19.48
N VAL A 48 -28.78 -43.15 18.63
CA VAL A 48 -28.67 -44.58 18.29
C VAL A 48 -28.33 -45.42 19.53
N VAL A 49 -27.45 -44.94 20.41
CA VAL A 49 -27.10 -45.64 21.66
C VAL A 49 -28.29 -45.71 22.62
N ILE A 50 -29.08 -44.62 22.76
CA ILE A 50 -30.31 -44.63 23.56
C ILE A 50 -31.32 -45.64 23.00
N LEU A 51 -31.56 -45.60 21.68
CA LEU A 51 -32.46 -46.52 21.00
C LEU A 51 -32.04 -47.99 21.18
N MET A 52 -30.74 -48.27 21.21
CA MET A 52 -30.22 -49.62 21.43
C MET A 52 -30.69 -50.18 22.78
N GLY A 53 -30.59 -49.41 23.86
CA GLY A 53 -31.06 -49.84 25.17
C GLY A 53 -32.59 -49.99 25.25
N VAL A 54 -33.35 -49.14 24.55
CA VAL A 54 -34.82 -49.25 24.45
C VAL A 54 -35.22 -50.54 23.72
N VAL A 55 -34.58 -50.85 22.60
CA VAL A 55 -34.84 -52.09 21.83
C VAL A 55 -34.54 -53.33 22.67
N THR A 56 -33.47 -53.32 23.47
CA THR A 56 -33.16 -54.42 24.39
C THR A 56 -34.23 -54.58 25.48
N ILE A 57 -34.82 -53.49 26.00
CA ILE A 57 -35.96 -53.55 26.93
C ILE A 57 -37.20 -54.17 26.26
N LEU A 58 -37.50 -53.78 25.02
CA LEU A 58 -38.64 -54.35 24.28
C LEU A 58 -38.50 -55.86 24.08
N TYR A 59 -37.28 -56.35 23.86
CA TYR A 59 -36.99 -57.78 23.80
C TYR A 59 -37.18 -58.48 25.15
N ILE A 60 -36.69 -57.88 26.24
CA ILE A 60 -36.87 -58.45 27.59
C ILE A 60 -38.35 -58.55 27.98
N ARG A 61 -39.18 -57.61 27.51
CA ARG A 61 -40.64 -57.60 27.69
C ARG A 61 -41.40 -58.52 26.74
N GLU A 62 -40.70 -59.27 25.89
CA GLU A 62 -41.29 -60.20 24.90
C GLU A 62 -42.21 -59.53 23.87
N ILE A 63 -42.09 -58.20 23.68
CA ILE A 63 -42.84 -57.45 22.67
C ILE A 63 -42.27 -57.75 21.26
N ILE A 64 -40.96 -57.99 21.18
CA ILE A 64 -40.26 -58.32 19.94
C ILE A 64 -39.60 -59.70 20.01
N THR A 65 -39.53 -60.39 18.88
CA THR A 65 -38.89 -61.72 18.78
C THR A 65 -37.36 -61.63 18.81
N LYS A 66 -36.70 -62.75 19.13
CA LYS A 66 -35.23 -62.85 19.14
C LYS A 66 -34.60 -62.46 17.80
N ASN A 67 -35.18 -62.91 16.69
CA ASN A 67 -34.64 -62.65 15.35
C ASN A 67 -34.73 -61.15 15.00
N THR A 68 -35.87 -60.52 15.29
CA THR A 68 -36.05 -59.07 15.08
C THR A 68 -35.12 -58.23 15.94
N HIS A 69 -34.90 -58.61 17.20
CA HIS A 69 -33.95 -57.94 18.10
C HIS A 69 -32.51 -58.03 17.55
N LEU A 70 -32.11 -59.21 17.09
CA LEU A 70 -30.76 -59.44 16.54
C LEU A 70 -30.52 -58.62 15.26
N SER A 71 -31.51 -58.56 14.36
CA SER A 71 -31.43 -57.76 13.13
C SER A 71 -31.30 -56.26 13.42
N ILE A 72 -32.10 -55.72 14.35
CA ILE A 72 -32.03 -54.29 14.72
C ILE A 72 -30.67 -53.96 15.37
N LEU A 73 -30.17 -54.82 16.25
CA LEU A 73 -28.85 -54.64 16.87
C LEU A 73 -27.73 -54.66 15.84
N ALA A 74 -27.79 -55.55 14.84
CA ALA A 74 -26.79 -55.60 13.77
C ALA A 74 -26.78 -54.29 12.95
N VAL A 75 -27.95 -53.76 12.59
CA VAL A 75 -28.07 -52.48 11.88
C VAL A 75 -27.56 -51.31 12.73
N MET A 76 -27.89 -51.28 14.01
CA MET A 76 -27.40 -50.25 14.93
C MET A 76 -25.89 -50.31 15.14
N LEU A 77 -25.32 -51.51 15.25
CA LEU A 77 -23.88 -51.72 15.36
C LEU A 77 -23.15 -51.19 14.12
N ILE A 78 -23.62 -51.53 12.91
CA ILE A 78 -23.09 -51.00 11.65
C ILE A 78 -23.20 -49.47 11.62
N SER A 79 -24.34 -48.92 12.05
CA SER A 79 -24.54 -47.46 12.12
C SER A 79 -23.55 -46.79 13.06
N CYS A 80 -23.33 -47.36 14.25
CA CYS A 80 -22.34 -46.88 15.21
C CYS A 80 -20.91 -46.90 14.64
N ILE A 81 -20.55 -47.96 13.90
CA ILE A 81 -19.23 -48.06 13.26
C ILE A 81 -19.07 -46.95 12.20
N LEU A 82 -20.08 -46.72 11.35
CA LEU A 82 -20.06 -45.67 10.33
C LEU A 82 -19.98 -44.26 10.94
N LEU A 83 -20.78 -43.98 11.98
CA LEU A 83 -20.77 -42.69 12.68
C LEU A 83 -19.46 -42.45 13.44
N GLY A 84 -18.90 -43.50 14.04
CA GLY A 84 -17.59 -43.45 14.68
C GLY A 84 -16.48 -43.09 13.69
N TYR A 85 -16.47 -43.74 12.51
CA TYR A 85 -15.56 -43.41 11.43
C TYR A 85 -15.73 -41.97 10.92
N SER A 86 -16.97 -41.52 10.70
CA SER A 86 -17.27 -40.15 10.24
C SER A 86 -16.79 -39.10 11.24
N THR A 87 -16.99 -39.34 12.55
CA THR A 87 -16.55 -38.42 13.61
C THR A 87 -15.03 -38.36 13.68
N TYR A 88 -14.36 -39.51 13.64
CA TYR A 88 -12.91 -39.59 13.58
C TYR A 88 -12.35 -38.86 12.36
N SER A 89 -12.92 -39.12 11.17
CA SER A 89 -12.49 -38.48 9.93
C SER A 89 -12.67 -36.97 9.99
N SER A 90 -13.78 -36.46 10.55
CA SER A 90 -14.01 -35.01 10.70
C SER A 90 -12.94 -34.35 11.58
N ILE A 91 -12.63 -34.92 12.75
CA ILE A 91 -11.61 -34.38 13.65
C ILE A 91 -10.24 -34.41 12.99
N SER A 92 -9.89 -35.53 12.35
CA SER A 92 -8.62 -35.67 11.63
C SER A 92 -8.49 -34.65 10.50
N THR A 93 -9.56 -34.38 9.75
CA THR A 93 -9.55 -33.34 8.70
C THR A 93 -9.35 -31.95 9.28
N THR A 94 -10.01 -31.61 10.40
CA THR A 94 -9.85 -30.31 11.06
C THR A 94 -8.44 -30.11 11.59
N ILE A 95 -7.85 -31.13 12.22
CA ILE A 95 -6.45 -31.09 12.68
C ILE A 95 -5.51 -30.86 11.49
N SER A 96 -5.69 -31.60 10.40
CA SER A 96 -4.88 -31.43 9.19
C SER A 96 -5.04 -30.04 8.57
N GLN A 97 -6.23 -29.46 8.60
CA GLN A 97 -6.49 -28.10 8.12
C GLN A 97 -5.79 -27.05 9.00
N ILE A 98 -5.82 -27.21 10.32
CA ILE A 98 -5.14 -26.32 11.27
C ILE A 98 -3.62 -26.39 11.09
N ASP A 99 -3.06 -27.59 10.97
CA ASP A 99 -1.61 -27.77 10.78
C ASP A 99 -1.15 -27.25 9.42
N LEU A 100 -1.96 -27.46 8.37
CA LEU A 100 -1.71 -26.88 7.05
C LEU A 100 -1.76 -25.35 7.10
N LYS A 101 -2.77 -24.77 7.77
CA LYS A 101 -2.88 -23.32 7.98
C LYS A 101 -1.65 -22.76 8.69
N LYS A 102 -1.22 -23.36 9.80
CA LYS A 102 0.00 -22.95 10.51
C LYS A 102 1.23 -22.95 9.61
N LYS A 103 1.38 -23.99 8.78
CA LYS A 103 2.49 -24.10 7.84
C LYS A 103 2.43 -23.01 6.76
N ILE A 104 1.26 -22.79 6.15
CA ILE A 104 1.05 -21.75 5.15
C ILE A 104 1.32 -20.37 5.76
N ASP A 105 0.71 -20.05 6.90
CA ASP A 105 0.85 -18.77 7.59
C ASP A 105 2.32 -18.49 7.93
N ALA A 106 3.08 -19.50 8.36
CA ALA A 106 4.52 -19.34 8.62
C ALA A 106 5.30 -18.96 7.35
N ASN A 107 4.99 -19.59 6.20
CA ASN A 107 5.64 -19.27 4.94
C ASN A 107 5.21 -17.88 4.42
N ILE A 108 3.93 -17.51 4.56
CA ILE A 108 3.43 -16.17 4.21
C ILE A 108 4.13 -15.10 5.07
N LYS A 109 4.26 -15.30 6.38
CA LYS A 109 4.97 -14.38 7.29
C LYS A 109 6.42 -14.16 6.87
N GLN A 110 7.10 -15.20 6.40
CA GLN A 110 8.45 -15.10 5.87
C GLN A 110 8.49 -14.22 4.61
N GLY A 111 7.62 -14.50 3.62
CA GLY A 111 7.54 -13.68 2.40
C GLY A 111 7.18 -12.21 2.67
N LEU A 112 6.23 -11.95 3.57
CA LEU A 112 5.90 -10.59 3.97
C LEU A 112 7.05 -9.90 4.72
N ARG A 113 7.87 -10.65 5.47
CA ARG A 113 9.07 -10.11 6.12
C ARG A 113 10.16 -9.78 5.10
N ASP A 114 10.32 -10.59 4.06
CA ASP A 114 11.21 -10.28 2.94
C ASP A 114 10.77 -8.97 2.26
N ILE A 115 9.46 -8.79 2.00
CA ILE A 115 8.93 -7.53 1.48
C ILE A 115 9.20 -6.36 2.44
N GLU A 116 8.98 -6.54 3.75
CA GLU A 116 9.25 -5.52 4.77
C GLU A 116 10.71 -5.03 4.73
N ILE A 117 11.70 -5.94 4.71
CA ILE A 117 13.11 -5.55 4.72
C ILE A 117 13.53 -4.86 3.42
N ILE A 118 13.02 -5.31 2.27
CA ILE A 118 13.28 -4.68 0.98
C ILE A 118 12.73 -3.25 0.98
N GLN A 119 11.50 -3.07 1.46
CA GLN A 119 10.85 -1.76 1.56
C GLN A 119 11.60 -0.79 2.49
N LEU A 120 12.08 -1.29 3.63
CA LEU A 120 12.89 -0.49 4.55
C LEU A 120 14.18 -0.02 3.90
N GLU A 121 14.88 -0.88 3.16
CA GLU A 121 16.12 -0.51 2.47
C GLU A 121 15.84 0.42 1.28
N TYR A 122 14.76 0.18 0.53
CA TYR A 122 14.29 1.05 -0.54
C TYR A 122 14.02 2.46 -0.01
N LYS A 123 13.30 2.58 1.12
CA LYS A 123 13.04 3.86 1.78
C LYS A 123 14.32 4.56 2.25
N LYS A 124 15.33 3.83 2.74
CA LYS A 124 16.60 4.46 3.12
C LYS A 124 17.29 5.13 1.94
N LYS A 125 17.22 4.52 0.75
CA LYS A 125 17.84 5.07 -0.46
C LYS A 125 17.03 6.21 -1.08
N TYR A 126 15.72 6.02 -1.24
CA TYR A 126 14.88 6.94 -2.00
C TYR A 126 14.06 7.90 -1.13
N GLY A 127 13.81 7.56 0.13
CA GLY A 127 13.02 8.36 1.08
C GLY A 127 11.56 7.94 1.20
N TRP A 128 11.03 7.10 0.32
CA TRP A 128 9.64 6.59 0.36
C TRP A 128 9.59 5.07 0.07
N TYR A 129 8.40 4.47 0.11
CA TYR A 129 8.18 3.04 -0.18
C TYR A 129 7.64 2.80 -1.59
N SER A 130 7.98 1.68 -2.21
CA SER A 130 7.45 1.31 -3.53
C SER A 130 6.08 0.65 -3.42
N ASP A 131 5.19 0.90 -4.37
CA ASP A 131 3.92 0.18 -4.56
C ASP A 131 3.98 -0.78 -5.76
N ASN A 132 5.16 -0.99 -6.35
CA ASN A 132 5.36 -1.82 -7.53
C ASN A 132 6.45 -2.89 -7.31
N PHE A 133 6.10 -4.16 -7.52
CA PHE A 133 7.02 -5.28 -7.35
C PHE A 133 8.14 -5.31 -8.39
N GLU A 134 7.89 -4.90 -9.63
CA GLU A 134 8.93 -4.83 -10.66
C GLU A 134 9.97 -3.78 -10.30
N GLU A 135 9.54 -2.65 -9.73
CA GLU A 135 10.45 -1.62 -9.22
C GLU A 135 11.30 -2.14 -8.05
N LEU A 136 10.72 -2.97 -7.17
CA LEU A 136 11.46 -3.64 -6.08
C LEU A 136 12.45 -4.70 -6.60
N LYS A 137 12.07 -5.48 -7.61
CA LYS A 137 12.97 -6.45 -8.26
C LYS A 137 14.14 -5.74 -8.93
N ARG A 138 13.87 -4.67 -9.69
CA ARG A 138 14.87 -3.81 -10.32
C ARG A 138 15.81 -3.19 -9.28
N PHE A 139 15.28 -2.70 -8.16
CA PHE A 139 16.08 -2.21 -7.02
C PHE A 139 17.03 -3.28 -6.49
N LEU A 140 16.55 -4.51 -6.28
CA LEU A 140 17.39 -5.59 -5.79
C LEU A 140 18.54 -5.94 -6.75
N LEU A 141 18.27 -5.99 -8.05
CA LEU A 141 19.24 -6.42 -9.06
C LEU A 141 20.26 -5.35 -9.44
N ASN A 142 19.80 -4.11 -9.59
CA ASN A 142 20.58 -3.08 -10.29
C ASN A 142 21.16 -2.03 -9.37
N ASP A 143 20.61 -1.88 -8.17
CA ASP A 143 21.06 -0.84 -7.26
C ASP A 143 22.12 -1.33 -6.29
N SER A 144 22.94 -0.38 -5.85
CA SER A 144 23.83 -0.54 -4.70
C SER A 144 23.44 0.43 -3.59
N VAL A 145 23.67 0.01 -2.35
CA VAL A 145 23.48 0.79 -1.12
C VAL A 145 24.73 0.73 -0.26
N TYR A 146 24.87 1.69 0.65
CA TYR A 146 25.98 1.66 1.61
C TYR A 146 25.84 0.46 2.55
N SER A 147 26.91 -0.33 2.64
CA SER A 147 27.08 -1.39 3.62
C SER A 147 28.20 -0.97 4.58
N ILE A 148 27.97 -1.10 5.89
CA ILE A 148 28.95 -0.78 6.91
C ILE A 148 29.42 -2.10 7.51
N SER A 149 30.62 -2.54 7.12
CA SER A 149 31.25 -3.67 7.76
C SER A 149 32.02 -3.18 8.98
N THR A 150 31.68 -3.71 10.15
CA THR A 150 32.38 -3.41 11.39
C THR A 150 33.33 -4.56 11.70
N LYS A 151 34.62 -4.25 11.81
CA LYS A 151 35.66 -5.19 12.19
C LYS A 151 36.24 -4.78 13.54
N GLY A 152 36.46 -5.75 14.42
CA GLY A 152 36.85 -5.50 15.80
C GLY A 152 35.65 -5.52 16.75
N ILE A 153 35.87 -5.15 18.01
CA ILE A 153 34.85 -5.15 19.06
C ILE A 153 35.00 -3.89 19.90
N VAL A 154 33.89 -3.41 20.47
CA VAL A 154 33.94 -2.46 21.58
C VAL A 154 34.37 -3.26 22.81
N PRO A 155 35.52 -2.99 23.43
CA PRO A 155 35.97 -3.80 24.56
C PRO A 155 35.23 -3.47 25.85
N ASP A 156 34.84 -4.50 26.59
CA ASP A 156 34.15 -4.40 27.88
C ASP A 156 35.10 -4.15 29.08
N TYR A 157 36.31 -3.64 28.82
CA TYR A 157 37.32 -3.36 29.85
C TYR A 157 37.69 -1.88 29.88
N LYS A 158 38.26 -1.46 31.01
CA LYS A 158 38.70 -0.08 31.29
C LYS A 158 39.64 0.46 30.20
N ILE A 159 39.43 1.71 29.78
CA ILE A 159 40.27 2.41 28.80
C ILE A 159 41.73 2.38 29.24
N THR A 160 42.64 1.95 28.34
CA THR A 160 44.06 1.86 28.68
C THR A 160 44.69 3.25 28.74
N PRO A 161 45.79 3.44 29.48
CA PRO A 161 46.45 4.75 29.55
C PRO A 161 46.83 5.31 28.18
N GLU A 162 47.25 4.45 27.25
CA GLU A 162 47.60 4.85 25.88
C GLU A 162 46.39 5.34 25.09
N HIS A 163 45.24 4.67 25.25
CA HIS A 163 43.99 5.09 24.61
C HIS A 163 43.37 6.32 25.28
N ALA A 164 43.52 6.47 26.59
CA ALA A 164 43.10 7.69 27.31
C ALA A 164 43.85 8.92 26.79
N GLU A 165 45.14 8.80 26.45
CA GLU A 165 45.91 9.88 25.81
C GLU A 165 45.39 10.21 24.41
N VAL A 166 45.05 9.20 23.60
CA VAL A 166 44.44 9.39 22.26
C VAL A 166 43.06 10.06 22.34
N LEU A 167 42.27 9.73 23.37
CA LEU A 167 40.93 10.28 23.59
C LEU A 167 40.94 11.63 24.33
N GLY A 168 42.06 12.00 24.95
CA GLY A 168 42.22 13.24 25.70
C GLY A 168 41.61 13.19 27.12
N TYR A 169 41.46 12.01 27.71
CA TYR A 169 40.92 11.86 29.06
C TYR A 169 41.97 12.07 30.15
N ASP A 170 41.59 12.80 31.20
CA ASP A 170 42.39 12.93 32.42
C ASP A 170 42.03 11.77 33.38
N PRO A 171 42.99 10.91 33.76
CA PRO A 171 42.74 9.76 34.64
C PRO A 171 42.11 10.09 36.00
N ILE A 172 42.21 11.34 36.46
CA ILE A 172 41.69 11.81 37.75
C ILE A 172 40.31 12.44 37.59
N LEU A 173 40.10 13.25 36.55
CA LEU A 173 38.85 13.97 36.34
C LEU A 173 37.78 13.13 35.63
N ASP A 174 38.19 12.27 34.70
CA ASP A 174 37.31 11.51 33.80
C ASP A 174 37.20 10.02 34.20
N TYR A 175 37.31 9.74 35.50
CA TYR A 175 37.35 8.37 36.03
C TYR A 175 36.11 7.53 35.71
N ILE A 176 34.97 8.15 35.37
CA ILE A 176 33.74 7.46 34.97
C ILE A 176 33.82 7.04 33.50
N GLN A 177 34.28 7.92 32.62
CA GLN A 177 34.39 7.71 31.18
C GLN A 177 35.44 6.65 30.85
N ILE A 178 36.47 6.52 31.68
CA ILE A 178 37.54 5.53 31.48
C ILE A 178 37.08 4.10 31.81
N GLU A 179 35.96 3.86 32.50
CA GLU A 179 35.53 2.50 32.89
C GLU A 179 35.21 1.57 31.72
N SER A 180 34.85 2.09 30.55
CA SER A 180 34.54 1.29 29.36
C SER A 180 34.63 2.14 28.09
N TYR A 181 34.90 1.52 26.94
CA TYR A 181 34.83 2.20 25.66
C TYR A 181 33.38 2.32 25.17
N ASP A 182 33.03 3.47 24.59
CA ASP A 182 31.93 3.57 23.64
C ASP A 182 32.40 3.24 22.20
N GLU A 183 31.45 3.15 21.27
CA GLU A 183 31.76 2.79 19.88
C GLU A 183 32.61 3.85 19.15
N GLN A 184 32.45 5.12 19.48
CA GLN A 184 33.21 6.21 18.86
C GLN A 184 34.65 6.24 19.39
N GLU A 185 34.83 5.97 20.68
CA GLU A 185 36.12 5.83 21.33
C GLU A 185 36.87 4.62 20.80
N ALA A 186 36.22 3.46 20.69
CA ALA A 186 36.80 2.26 20.10
C ALA A 186 37.25 2.49 18.65
N LEU A 187 36.50 3.28 17.87
CA LEU A 187 36.86 3.68 16.51
C LEU A 187 38.12 4.57 16.49
N LYS A 188 38.20 5.58 17.37
CA LYS A 188 39.36 6.49 17.48
C LYS A 188 40.63 5.78 17.93
N CYS A 189 40.49 4.81 18.83
CA CYS A 189 41.61 4.00 19.33
C CYS A 189 42.02 2.86 18.37
N GLY A 190 41.36 2.70 17.22
CA GLY A 190 41.65 1.64 16.26
C GLY A 190 41.29 0.23 16.74
N LEU A 191 40.49 0.11 17.80
CA LEU A 191 39.95 -1.16 18.33
C LEU A 191 38.78 -1.67 17.50
N LEU A 192 38.11 -0.73 16.83
CA LEU A 192 37.01 -0.95 15.92
C LEU A 192 37.33 -0.21 14.62
N THR A 193 37.10 -0.85 13.48
CA THR A 193 37.24 -0.23 12.15
C THR A 193 35.92 -0.41 11.40
N LYS A 194 35.40 0.69 10.86
CA LYS A 194 34.20 0.67 10.00
C LYS A 194 34.62 0.92 8.56
N ASP A 195 34.49 -0.10 7.73
CA ASP A 195 34.68 0.03 6.29
C ASP A 195 33.32 0.27 5.64
N THR A 196 33.20 1.38 4.91
CA THR A 196 32.02 1.67 4.09
C THR A 196 32.28 1.22 2.67
N SER A 197 31.46 0.32 2.16
CA SER A 197 31.49 -0.10 0.76
C SER A 197 30.12 0.06 0.12
N TRP A 198 30.11 0.20 -1.19
CA TRP A 198 28.90 0.05 -1.99
C TRP A 198 28.70 -1.42 -2.26
N GLU A 199 27.54 -1.93 -1.86
CA GLU A 199 27.16 -3.32 -2.05
C GLU A 199 25.83 -3.39 -2.77
N ASN A 200 25.67 -4.37 -3.65
CA ASN A 200 24.39 -4.62 -4.30
C ASN A 200 23.32 -4.95 -3.25
N VAL A 201 22.09 -4.46 -3.45
CA VAL A 201 21.03 -4.59 -2.45
C VAL A 201 20.66 -6.06 -2.18
N LEU A 202 20.54 -6.89 -3.22
CA LEU A 202 20.23 -8.31 -3.07
C LEU A 202 21.29 -9.01 -2.21
N VAL A 203 22.57 -8.77 -2.50
CA VAL A 203 23.70 -9.34 -1.76
C VAL A 203 23.64 -8.92 -0.28
N LYS A 204 23.46 -7.62 -0.02
CA LYS A 204 23.40 -7.07 1.33
C LYS A 204 22.24 -7.63 2.17
N LEU A 205 21.08 -7.83 1.55
CA LEU A 205 19.87 -8.23 2.29
C LEU A 205 19.75 -9.74 2.47
N PHE A 206 20.26 -10.54 1.53
CA PHE A 206 19.97 -11.97 1.45
C PHE A 206 21.20 -12.88 1.33
N GLU A 207 22.37 -12.37 0.96
CA GLU A 207 23.59 -13.19 0.77
C GLU A 207 24.63 -13.01 1.89
N THR A 208 24.71 -11.83 2.53
CA THR A 208 25.60 -11.63 3.67
C THR A 208 25.02 -12.28 4.92
N GLY A 209 25.86 -13.03 5.63
CA GLY A 209 25.49 -13.88 6.75
C GLY A 209 24.93 -13.17 7.99
N ASP A 210 24.35 -11.99 7.91
CA ASP A 210 23.61 -11.39 9.03
C ASP A 210 22.16 -11.91 9.11
N ASP A 211 21.62 -12.50 8.03
CA ASP A 211 20.44 -13.37 8.09
C ASP A 211 20.82 -14.84 8.39
N SER A 212 22.10 -15.13 8.70
CA SER A 212 22.57 -16.47 9.09
C SER A 212 22.18 -16.91 10.50
N SER A 213 21.09 -16.35 11.03
CA SER A 213 20.24 -17.21 11.85
C SER A 213 19.62 -18.22 10.87
N ASN A 214 20.02 -19.49 10.94
CA ASN A 214 19.51 -20.64 10.17
C ASN A 214 17.98 -20.89 10.32
N ASN A 215 17.15 -19.86 10.43
CA ASN A 215 15.74 -19.88 10.80
C ASN A 215 14.81 -19.47 9.64
N ARG A 216 15.32 -19.23 8.43
CA ARG A 216 14.48 -19.04 7.24
C ARG A 216 13.75 -20.35 6.92
N LEU A 217 12.49 -20.24 6.51
CA LEU A 217 11.70 -21.41 6.08
C LEU A 217 12.01 -21.85 4.65
N PHE A 218 12.45 -20.91 3.81
CA PHE A 218 12.85 -21.13 2.42
C PHE A 218 13.85 -20.04 1.96
N ASP A 219 14.63 -20.38 0.94
CA ASP A 219 15.61 -19.49 0.32
C ASP A 219 14.90 -18.35 -0.42
N PHE A 220 15.48 -17.15 -0.38
CA PHE A 220 14.94 -16.02 -1.12
C PHE A 220 15.12 -16.23 -2.64
N ASP A 221 14.03 -16.10 -3.40
CA ASP A 221 14.05 -16.08 -4.86
C ASP A 221 13.35 -14.82 -5.36
N ILE A 222 14.12 -13.96 -6.01
CA ILE A 222 13.66 -12.68 -6.55
C ILE A 222 12.51 -12.83 -7.56
N ASN A 223 12.49 -13.91 -8.33
CA ASN A 223 11.45 -14.14 -9.34
C ASN A 223 10.09 -14.46 -8.72
N SER A 224 10.08 -14.84 -7.44
CA SER A 224 8.88 -15.18 -6.68
C SER A 224 8.54 -14.17 -5.59
N LEU A 225 9.19 -12.99 -5.58
CA LEU A 225 8.95 -11.93 -4.59
C LEU A 225 7.48 -11.52 -4.47
N ASP A 226 6.77 -11.48 -5.59
CA ASP A 226 5.36 -11.13 -5.68
C ASP A 226 4.43 -12.31 -5.38
N LYS A 227 4.93 -13.56 -5.39
CA LYS A 227 4.13 -14.77 -5.26
C LYS A 227 3.89 -15.12 -3.80
N VAL A 228 2.65 -15.44 -3.45
CA VAL A 228 2.32 -15.95 -2.11
C VAL A 228 2.90 -17.36 -1.97
N PRO A 229 3.76 -17.62 -0.97
CA PRO A 229 4.34 -18.95 -0.75
C PRO A 229 3.28 -20.03 -0.54
N MET A 230 3.56 -21.26 -0.98
CA MET A 230 2.64 -22.40 -0.88
C MET A 230 1.27 -22.19 -1.56
N SER A 231 1.17 -21.27 -2.52
CA SER A 231 -0.05 -21.01 -3.29
C SER A 231 0.08 -21.37 -4.77
N GLU A 232 -1.06 -21.70 -5.39
CA GLU A 232 -1.19 -21.82 -6.84
C GLU A 232 -1.66 -20.47 -7.41
N ASN A 233 -0.76 -19.76 -8.10
CA ASN A 233 -1.02 -18.49 -8.80
C ASN A 233 -1.64 -17.36 -7.95
N LYS A 234 -1.32 -17.30 -6.65
CA LYS A 234 -1.67 -16.12 -5.83
C LYS A 234 -0.46 -15.22 -5.66
N TYR A 235 -0.72 -13.92 -5.62
CA TYR A 235 0.28 -12.89 -5.52
C TYR A 235 -0.05 -11.93 -4.38
N PHE A 236 0.98 -11.49 -3.67
CA PHE A 236 0.87 -10.43 -2.69
C PHE A 236 0.38 -9.15 -3.36
N LYS A 237 -0.29 -8.31 -2.58
CA LYS A 237 -0.58 -6.94 -2.97
C LYS A 237 0.25 -6.00 -2.13
N ILE A 238 0.73 -4.94 -2.75
CA ILE A 238 1.44 -3.84 -2.10
C ILE A 238 0.79 -2.52 -2.49
N ASP A 239 0.73 -1.61 -1.55
CA ASP A 239 0.33 -0.22 -1.78
C ASP A 239 1.24 0.68 -0.94
N ALA A 240 1.52 1.88 -1.44
CA ALA A 240 2.31 2.88 -0.73
C ALA A 240 1.68 4.27 -0.88
N LYS A 241 1.83 5.12 0.14
CA LYS A 241 1.43 6.54 0.07
C LYS A 241 2.18 7.38 1.09
N ILE A 242 2.02 8.70 0.98
CA ILE A 242 2.36 9.62 2.06
C ILE A 242 1.13 9.78 2.95
N LEU A 243 1.27 9.41 4.22
CA LEU A 243 0.28 9.68 5.26
C LEU A 243 0.50 11.11 5.76
N GLU A 244 -0.46 11.98 5.50
CA GLU A 244 -0.40 13.37 5.93
C GLU A 244 -0.28 13.46 7.46
N SER A 245 0.69 14.23 7.92
CA SER A 245 0.96 14.49 9.34
C SER A 245 1.38 15.94 9.53
N ASN A 246 1.41 16.40 10.78
CA ASN A 246 1.91 17.72 11.14
C ASN A 246 3.45 17.81 11.12
N ASP A 247 4.14 16.81 10.58
CA ASP A 247 5.60 16.79 10.51
C ASP A 247 6.09 17.80 9.47
N ASP A 248 7.27 18.40 9.63
CA ASP A 248 7.82 19.36 8.66
C ASP A 248 8.49 18.69 7.44
N ILE A 249 8.27 17.39 7.23
CA ILE A 249 8.91 16.65 6.13
C ILE A 249 8.04 16.75 4.87
N THR A 250 8.61 17.35 3.83
CA THR A 250 7.99 17.42 2.51
C THR A 250 8.50 16.31 1.59
N PHE A 251 7.56 15.82 0.78
CA PHE A 251 7.75 14.88 -0.31
C PHE A 251 7.16 15.46 -1.57
N GLU A 252 7.98 15.54 -2.59
CA GLU A 252 7.61 16.10 -3.88
C GLU A 252 7.30 14.95 -4.83
N VAL A 253 6.12 15.01 -5.44
CA VAL A 253 5.61 13.93 -6.29
C VAL A 253 5.18 14.47 -7.63
N LEU A 254 5.47 13.70 -8.68
CA LEU A 254 4.80 13.86 -9.97
C LEU A 254 3.37 13.38 -9.84
N LEU A 255 2.54 13.79 -10.79
CA LEU A 255 1.16 13.34 -10.88
C LEU A 255 0.94 12.72 -12.24
N HIS A 256 0.32 11.55 -12.25
CA HIS A 256 -0.13 10.90 -13.47
C HIS A 256 -1.62 10.62 -13.39
N ARG A 257 -2.25 10.46 -14.55
CA ARG A 257 -3.69 10.23 -14.62
C ARG A 257 -4.03 8.80 -14.22
N LYS A 258 -5.10 8.62 -13.44
CA LYS A 258 -5.62 7.29 -13.09
C LYS A 258 -5.98 6.50 -14.34
N GLY A 259 -5.47 5.28 -14.44
CA GLY A 259 -5.65 4.40 -15.61
C GLY A 259 -4.76 4.72 -16.82
N ASP A 260 -3.87 5.70 -16.71
CA ASP A 260 -2.86 6.07 -17.72
C ASP A 260 -1.55 6.44 -17.01
N GLU A 261 -0.83 5.40 -16.54
CA GLU A 261 0.35 5.49 -15.66
C GLU A 261 1.49 6.37 -16.22
N TYR A 262 1.51 6.60 -17.54
CA TYR A 262 2.55 7.36 -18.23
C TYR A 262 2.07 8.69 -18.80
N ASN A 263 0.87 9.15 -18.43
CA ASN A 263 0.41 10.51 -18.72
C ASN A 263 0.64 11.42 -17.50
N PHE A 264 1.76 12.13 -17.50
CA PHE A 264 2.17 13.03 -16.44
C PHE A 264 1.57 14.43 -16.60
N VAL A 265 1.10 15.00 -15.51
CA VAL A 265 0.39 16.28 -15.48
C VAL A 265 1.03 17.20 -14.44
N SER A 266 1.24 18.46 -14.83
CA SER A 266 1.79 19.48 -13.94
C SER A 266 0.84 19.76 -12.78
N SER A 267 1.39 19.90 -11.56
CA SER A 267 0.59 20.14 -10.35
C SER A 267 -0.24 21.43 -10.44
N TYR A 268 0.22 22.41 -11.22
CA TYR A 268 -0.49 23.67 -11.47
C TYR A 268 -1.80 23.51 -12.27
N LEU A 269 -1.99 22.37 -12.95
CA LEU A 269 -3.23 22.09 -13.66
C LEU A 269 -4.31 21.45 -12.78
N ILE A 270 -4.05 21.28 -11.48
CA ILE A 270 -4.89 20.50 -10.57
C ILE A 270 -5.38 21.37 -9.40
N ASP A 271 -6.68 21.29 -9.13
CA ASP A 271 -7.34 22.17 -8.17
C ASP A 271 -7.29 21.65 -6.72
N PHE A 272 -6.10 21.65 -6.12
CA PHE A 272 -5.95 21.19 -4.73
C PHE A 272 -6.71 22.04 -3.71
N ASN A 273 -6.99 23.31 -4.03
CA ASN A 273 -7.73 24.22 -3.16
C ASN A 273 -9.26 24.10 -3.32
N GLY A 274 -9.74 23.42 -4.36
CA GLY A 274 -11.17 23.25 -4.61
C GLY A 274 -11.89 24.50 -5.12
N ASN A 275 -11.17 25.45 -5.71
CA ASN A 275 -11.70 26.72 -6.22
C ASN A 275 -12.53 26.53 -7.52
N ASP A 276 -12.26 25.47 -8.26
CA ASP A 276 -12.83 25.18 -9.58
C ASP A 276 -13.83 24.00 -9.56
N LYS A 277 -14.31 23.58 -8.38
CA LYS A 277 -15.27 22.47 -8.22
C LYS A 277 -16.49 22.58 -9.14
N ALA A 278 -16.97 23.80 -9.39
CA ALA A 278 -18.12 24.06 -10.27
C ALA A 278 -17.86 23.66 -11.74
N TYR A 279 -16.60 23.47 -12.13
CA TYR A 279 -16.15 23.16 -13.48
C TYR A 279 -15.74 21.70 -13.66
N TYR A 280 -15.68 20.92 -12.58
CA TYR A 280 -15.29 19.51 -12.66
C TYR A 280 -16.25 18.71 -13.56
N GLY A 281 -15.68 17.83 -14.39
CA GLY A 281 -16.44 16.98 -15.32
C GLY A 281 -17.12 17.72 -16.48
N LYS A 282 -16.91 19.03 -16.63
CA LYS A 282 -17.44 19.82 -17.74
C LYS A 282 -16.35 20.00 -18.81
N ASP A 283 -16.71 19.78 -20.07
CA ASP A 283 -15.85 20.15 -21.22
C ASP A 283 -15.95 21.66 -21.45
N ILE A 284 -15.20 22.40 -20.65
CA ILE A 284 -15.13 23.85 -20.74
C ILE A 284 -13.97 24.21 -21.63
N LYS A 285 -14.32 24.71 -22.81
CA LYS A 285 -13.39 25.33 -23.75
C LYS A 285 -13.28 26.81 -23.42
N GLY A 286 -12.07 27.34 -23.42
CA GLY A 286 -11.82 28.74 -23.10
C GLY A 286 -10.96 28.95 -21.86
N LEU A 287 -10.86 30.21 -21.47
CA LEU A 287 -10.07 30.67 -20.33
C LEU A 287 -10.96 31.33 -19.28
N ILE A 288 -10.67 31.06 -18.01
CA ILE A 288 -11.37 31.63 -16.86
C ILE A 288 -10.57 32.80 -16.32
N VAL A 289 -11.28 33.89 -16.06
CA VAL A 289 -10.73 35.07 -15.38
C VAL A 289 -10.59 34.75 -13.89
N LYS A 290 -9.36 34.49 -13.46
CA LYS A 290 -9.01 34.12 -12.07
C LYS A 290 -8.89 35.32 -11.15
N ASP A 291 -8.46 36.45 -11.69
CA ASP A 291 -8.34 37.72 -10.98
C ASP A 291 -8.62 38.88 -11.96
N SER A 292 -8.72 40.09 -11.43
CA SER A 292 -8.88 41.32 -12.18
C SER A 292 -7.81 41.48 -13.26
N ILE A 293 -8.23 41.88 -14.46
CA ILE A 293 -7.35 42.22 -15.58
C ILE A 293 -7.54 43.73 -15.80
N PRO A 294 -6.69 44.61 -15.23
CA PRO A 294 -6.89 46.06 -15.29
C PRO A 294 -7.01 46.63 -16.71
N GLN A 295 -6.37 45.98 -17.68
CA GLN A 295 -6.41 46.33 -19.10
C GLN A 295 -7.76 45.99 -19.76
N ILE A 296 -8.55 45.09 -19.15
CA ILE A 296 -9.87 44.67 -19.64
C ILE A 296 -10.86 44.63 -18.46
N PRO A 297 -11.22 45.79 -17.86
CA PRO A 297 -12.02 45.84 -16.63
C PRO A 297 -13.46 45.34 -16.78
N GLN A 298 -13.94 45.12 -18.01
CA GLN A 298 -15.26 44.56 -18.31
C GLN A 298 -15.32 43.05 -18.04
N LEU A 299 -14.16 42.38 -17.99
CA LEU A 299 -14.02 40.99 -17.57
C LEU A 299 -14.05 40.91 -16.05
N LEU A 300 -15.00 40.14 -15.52
CA LEU A 300 -15.18 39.93 -14.09
C LEU A 300 -14.57 38.59 -13.67
N ILE A 301 -14.18 38.50 -12.41
CA ILE A 301 -13.67 37.24 -11.82
C ILE A 301 -14.73 36.15 -11.98
N GLY A 302 -14.31 34.98 -12.46
CA GLY A 302 -15.17 33.83 -12.75
C GLY A 302 -15.81 33.83 -14.14
N ASP A 303 -15.61 34.88 -14.94
CA ASP A 303 -16.01 34.88 -16.35
C ASP A 303 -15.24 33.79 -17.09
N ASN A 304 -15.96 32.97 -17.85
CA ASN A 304 -15.36 32.01 -18.78
C ASN A 304 -15.40 32.56 -20.20
N ILE A 305 -14.24 32.94 -20.73
CA ILE A 305 -14.04 33.40 -22.10
C ILE A 305 -14.01 32.18 -23.03
N VAL A 306 -15.16 31.86 -23.62
CA VAL A 306 -15.34 30.68 -24.50
C VAL A 306 -14.61 30.85 -25.82
N SER A 307 -14.68 32.05 -26.42
CA SER A 307 -14.01 32.34 -27.68
C SER A 307 -13.82 33.84 -27.91
N VAL A 308 -12.81 34.19 -28.70
CA VAL A 308 -12.65 35.52 -29.30
C VAL A 308 -12.71 35.36 -30.82
N ASP A 309 -13.58 36.12 -31.48
CA ASP A 309 -13.83 36.03 -32.92
C ASP A 309 -14.15 34.58 -33.39
N SER A 310 -14.95 33.84 -32.60
CA SER A 310 -15.28 32.42 -32.81
C SER A 310 -14.12 31.43 -32.66
N ILE A 311 -12.95 31.88 -32.22
CA ILE A 311 -11.79 31.02 -31.93
C ILE A 311 -11.70 30.80 -30.42
N SER A 312 -11.70 29.54 -29.98
CA SER A 312 -11.50 29.18 -28.58
C SER A 312 -10.00 29.06 -28.29
N PHE A 313 -9.59 29.53 -27.11
CA PHE A 313 -8.20 29.47 -26.66
C PHE A 313 -8.11 28.69 -25.36
N ASN A 314 -7.08 27.86 -25.22
CA ASN A 314 -6.77 27.15 -23.98
C ASN A 314 -5.46 27.64 -23.34
N LYS A 315 -4.78 28.60 -23.99
CA LYS A 315 -3.58 29.28 -23.49
C LYS A 315 -3.78 30.79 -23.53
N SER A 316 -3.31 31.47 -22.49
CA SER A 316 -3.26 32.93 -22.42
C SER A 316 -2.37 33.54 -23.52
N GLU A 317 -1.28 32.85 -23.91
CA GLU A 317 -0.37 33.26 -24.98
C GLU A 317 -1.05 33.29 -26.36
N ASP A 318 -1.86 32.28 -26.68
CA ASP A 318 -2.61 32.24 -27.94
C ASP A 318 -3.66 33.36 -27.98
N PHE A 319 -4.30 33.62 -26.83
CA PHE A 319 -5.21 34.74 -26.65
C PHE A 319 -4.49 36.08 -26.86
N LEU A 320 -3.34 36.29 -26.23
CA LEU A 320 -2.52 37.50 -26.41
C LEU A 320 -2.05 37.67 -27.86
N SER A 321 -1.66 36.60 -28.53
CA SER A 321 -1.25 36.61 -29.92
C SER A 321 -2.39 37.05 -30.85
N SER A 322 -3.62 36.58 -30.57
CA SER A 322 -4.82 37.05 -31.25
C SER A 322 -5.04 38.57 -31.05
N LEU A 323 -4.87 39.06 -29.82
CA LEU A 323 -4.95 40.50 -29.51
C LEU A 323 -3.90 41.32 -30.28
N LYS A 324 -2.64 40.85 -30.34
CA LYS A 324 -1.53 41.53 -31.02
C LYS A 324 -1.78 41.69 -32.53
N ASN A 325 -2.39 40.68 -33.16
CA ASN A 325 -2.60 40.62 -34.60
C ASN A 325 -3.74 41.52 -35.11
N LYS A 326 -4.70 41.89 -34.25
CA LYS A 326 -5.93 42.63 -34.62
C LYS A 326 -5.81 44.14 -34.34
N LYS A 327 -4.90 44.83 -35.03
CA LYS A 327 -4.53 46.25 -34.71
C LYS A 327 -5.64 47.31 -34.85
N LYS A 328 -6.77 47.03 -35.51
CA LYS A 328 -7.86 48.01 -35.75
C LYS A 328 -9.27 47.41 -35.84
N ASP A 329 -9.41 46.11 -35.61
CA ASP A 329 -10.71 45.44 -35.69
C ASP A 329 -11.35 45.35 -34.31
N THR A 330 -12.69 45.28 -34.31
CA THR A 330 -13.45 44.96 -33.11
C THR A 330 -13.34 43.47 -32.84
N LEU A 331 -12.80 43.11 -31.68
CA LEU A 331 -12.75 41.75 -31.16
C LEU A 331 -14.08 41.44 -30.48
N THR A 332 -14.66 40.30 -30.83
CA THR A 332 -15.92 39.83 -30.24
C THR A 332 -15.63 38.69 -29.27
N PHE A 333 -15.79 38.97 -27.98
CA PHE A 333 -15.61 38.01 -26.91
C PHE A 333 -16.96 37.36 -26.59
N LEU A 334 -17.00 36.03 -26.65
CA LEU A 334 -18.11 35.24 -26.13
C LEU A 334 -17.75 34.78 -24.72
N ILE A 335 -18.48 35.29 -23.73
CA ILE A 335 -18.23 35.05 -22.31
C ILE A 335 -19.42 34.30 -21.72
N LEU A 336 -19.16 33.36 -20.84
CA LEU A 336 -20.15 32.74 -19.95
C LEU A 336 -19.98 33.33 -18.55
N ARG A 337 -20.93 34.14 -18.11
CA ARG A 337 -20.98 34.73 -16.77
C ARG A 337 -22.15 34.12 -16.01
N SER A 338 -21.87 33.38 -14.94
CA SER A 338 -22.90 32.69 -14.16
C SER A 338 -23.84 31.80 -14.99
N GLY A 339 -23.35 31.27 -16.12
CA GLY A 339 -24.13 30.42 -17.04
C GLY A 339 -24.84 31.18 -18.17
N GLU A 340 -24.90 32.51 -18.12
CA GLU A 340 -25.47 33.33 -19.20
C GLU A 340 -24.40 33.71 -20.22
N LYS A 341 -24.79 33.70 -21.51
CA LYS A 341 -23.92 34.11 -22.61
C LYS A 341 -23.93 35.63 -22.75
N ILE A 342 -22.76 36.24 -22.65
CA ILE A 342 -22.53 37.66 -22.83
C ILE A 342 -21.59 37.85 -24.03
N GLU A 343 -21.96 38.76 -24.94
CA GLU A 343 -21.13 39.19 -26.04
C GLU A 343 -20.51 40.54 -25.70
N LEU A 344 -19.19 40.58 -25.56
CA LEU A 344 -18.42 41.80 -25.29
C LEU A 344 -17.64 42.19 -26.54
N LYS A 345 -17.69 43.47 -26.92
CA LYS A 345 -17.00 44.00 -28.09
C LYS A 345 -15.98 45.03 -27.66
N LEU A 346 -14.71 44.74 -27.90
CA LEU A 346 -13.61 45.66 -27.58
C LEU A 346 -12.68 45.79 -28.79
N THR A 347 -12.14 46.97 -29.00
CA THR A 347 -11.05 47.17 -29.96
C THR A 347 -9.71 46.97 -29.26
N GLN A 348 -8.64 46.75 -30.03
CA GLN A 348 -7.29 46.70 -29.45
C GLN A 348 -6.94 47.99 -28.71
N LYS A 349 -7.46 49.16 -29.11
CA LYS A 349 -7.21 50.44 -28.42
C LYS A 349 -7.88 50.53 -27.05
N ASP A 350 -9.00 49.84 -26.87
CA ASP A 350 -9.71 49.78 -25.59
C ASP A 350 -8.93 48.95 -24.56
N ILE A 351 -8.17 47.97 -25.04
CA ILE A 351 -7.32 47.08 -24.23
C ILE A 351 -5.89 47.64 -24.09
N VAL A 352 -5.38 48.30 -25.13
CA VAL A 352 -3.99 48.76 -25.26
C VAL A 352 -3.98 50.17 -25.83
N SER A 353 -3.98 51.16 -24.92
CA SER A 353 -3.99 52.58 -25.31
C SER A 353 -2.70 53.00 -26.03
N ARG A 354 -1.55 52.41 -25.67
CA ARG A 354 -0.22 52.66 -26.27
C ARG A 354 0.60 51.38 -26.38
N PRO A 355 0.55 50.65 -27.52
CA PRO A 355 1.29 49.41 -27.67
C PRO A 355 2.80 49.67 -27.71
N SER A 356 3.54 49.05 -26.79
CA SER A 356 5.00 49.04 -26.75
C SER A 356 5.50 47.63 -26.42
N ARG A 357 6.79 47.35 -26.65
CA ARG A 357 7.35 46.04 -26.30
C ARG A 357 7.18 45.74 -24.81
N ALA A 358 7.50 46.72 -23.95
CA ALA A 358 7.34 46.61 -22.49
C ALA A 358 5.88 46.36 -22.11
N TYR A 359 4.93 47.12 -22.67
CA TYR A 359 3.51 46.94 -22.38
C TYR A 359 3.02 45.54 -22.72
N TRP A 360 3.47 44.99 -23.86
CA TRP A 360 3.07 43.64 -24.26
C TRP A 360 3.64 42.57 -23.34
N THR A 361 4.86 42.77 -22.83
CA THR A 361 5.46 41.91 -21.81
C THR A 361 4.68 41.99 -20.51
N ASP A 362 4.36 43.21 -20.02
CA ASP A 362 3.58 43.39 -18.80
C ASP A 362 2.17 42.76 -18.92
N LEU A 363 1.52 42.89 -20.09
CA LEU A 363 0.21 42.29 -20.34
C LEU A 363 0.29 40.75 -20.43
N GLU A 364 1.38 40.22 -20.97
CA GLU A 364 1.63 38.78 -21.02
C GLU A 364 1.70 38.17 -19.63
N ASP A 365 2.42 38.82 -18.72
CA ASP A 365 2.48 38.43 -17.31
C ASP A 365 1.09 38.51 -16.66
N VAL A 366 0.36 39.62 -16.83
CA VAL A 366 -0.99 39.74 -16.26
C VAL A 366 -1.94 38.65 -16.77
N LEU A 367 -1.90 38.34 -18.06
CA LEU A 367 -2.77 37.31 -18.64
C LEU A 367 -2.37 35.90 -18.25
N SER A 368 -1.08 35.58 -18.09
CA SER A 368 -0.64 34.24 -17.70
C SER A 368 -1.08 33.86 -16.28
N TYR A 369 -1.12 34.82 -15.36
CA TYR A 369 -1.62 34.61 -14.00
C TYR A 369 -3.16 34.66 -13.93
N ASN A 370 -3.78 35.62 -14.61
CA ASN A 370 -5.19 35.93 -14.38
C ASN A 370 -6.14 35.28 -15.37
N LEU A 371 -5.64 34.67 -16.45
CA LEU A 371 -6.46 34.07 -17.50
C LEU A 371 -6.02 32.64 -17.80
N GLN A 372 -6.60 31.68 -17.09
CA GLN A 372 -6.18 30.28 -17.09
C GLN A 372 -7.34 29.35 -17.43
N PRO A 373 -7.10 28.21 -18.10
CA PRO A 373 -8.14 27.19 -18.25
C PRO A 373 -8.64 26.71 -16.87
N PRO A 374 -9.84 26.11 -16.77
CA PRO A 374 -10.28 25.51 -15.51
C PRO A 374 -9.28 24.44 -15.07
N LEU A 375 -9.06 24.28 -13.79
CA LEU A 375 -8.19 23.22 -13.27
C LEU A 375 -8.88 21.85 -13.32
N TYR A 376 -8.13 20.76 -13.19
CA TYR A 376 -8.66 19.40 -13.12
C TYR A 376 -9.10 19.05 -11.68
N ASN A 377 -10.04 18.09 -11.58
CA ASN A 377 -10.38 17.45 -10.30
C ASN A 377 -9.17 16.64 -9.79
N PRO A 378 -8.65 16.91 -8.58
CA PRO A 378 -7.54 16.15 -7.99
C PRO A 378 -7.77 14.64 -7.91
N GLU A 379 -9.01 14.18 -7.77
CA GLU A 379 -9.35 12.75 -7.63
C GLU A 379 -9.01 11.92 -8.87
N LEU A 380 -8.73 12.56 -10.02
CA LEU A 380 -8.38 11.92 -11.28
C LEU A 380 -6.90 11.54 -11.39
N PHE A 381 -6.08 11.91 -10.40
CA PHE A 381 -4.63 11.73 -10.45
C PHE A 381 -4.11 10.92 -9.27
N GLU A 382 -2.97 10.28 -9.50
CA GLU A 382 -2.20 9.51 -8.53
C GLU A 382 -0.76 10.03 -8.46
N PRO A 383 -0.12 9.96 -7.29
CA PRO A 383 1.26 10.39 -7.12
C PRO A 383 2.23 9.40 -7.77
N PHE A 384 3.21 9.93 -8.49
CA PHE A 384 4.39 9.20 -8.95
C PHE A 384 5.62 9.74 -8.24
N HIS A 385 6.30 8.89 -7.48
CA HIS A 385 7.40 9.31 -6.63
C HIS A 385 8.72 9.47 -7.38
N VAL A 386 9.38 10.61 -7.18
CA VAL A 386 10.65 11.00 -7.81
C VAL A 386 11.71 11.33 -6.76
N GLY A 387 12.98 11.07 -7.09
CA GLY A 387 14.12 11.27 -6.19
C GLY A 387 14.32 12.72 -5.80
N LYS A 388 14.77 12.97 -4.57
CA LYS A 388 15.10 14.34 -4.13
C LYS A 388 16.25 14.97 -4.91
N ASP A 389 17.11 14.13 -5.48
CA ASP A 389 18.31 14.48 -6.23
C ASP A 389 18.05 15.05 -7.64
N ILE A 390 16.87 14.80 -8.20
CA ILE A 390 16.53 15.19 -9.58
C ILE A 390 15.57 16.38 -9.67
N MET A 391 15.16 16.91 -8.52
CA MET A 391 14.22 18.02 -8.44
C MET A 391 14.93 19.31 -8.09
N ILE A 392 14.36 20.41 -8.55
CA ILE A 392 14.85 21.76 -8.33
C ILE A 392 13.83 22.50 -7.48
N LYS A 393 14.30 23.02 -6.35
CA LYS A 393 13.56 23.91 -5.47
C LYS A 393 14.51 25.04 -5.07
N GLU A 394 14.21 26.26 -5.54
CA GLU A 394 15.09 27.42 -5.39
C GLU A 394 15.13 27.91 -3.94
N ASP A 395 13.97 27.90 -3.27
CA ASP A 395 13.79 28.20 -1.86
C ASP A 395 12.56 27.47 -1.29
N GLU A 396 12.33 27.59 0.02
CA GLU A 396 11.24 26.91 0.74
C GLU A 396 9.83 27.24 0.22
N PHE A 397 9.64 28.44 -0.35
CA PHE A 397 8.37 28.95 -0.88
C PHE A 397 8.20 28.71 -2.37
N SER A 398 9.28 28.41 -3.09
CA SER A 398 9.25 28.07 -4.51
C SER A 398 8.54 26.74 -4.74
N SER A 399 7.75 26.68 -5.82
CA SER A 399 7.11 25.43 -6.22
C SER A 399 8.16 24.48 -6.78
N PRO A 400 8.26 23.24 -6.28
CA PRO A 400 9.25 22.29 -6.76
C PRO A 400 8.99 21.96 -8.22
N ARG A 401 10.08 21.83 -9.00
CA ARG A 401 10.00 21.44 -10.40
C ARG A 401 11.00 20.36 -10.75
N ILE A 402 10.73 19.61 -11.81
CA ILE A 402 11.66 18.67 -12.43
C ILE A 402 11.86 19.09 -13.89
N GLU A 403 13.11 19.26 -14.30
CA GLU A 403 13.45 19.48 -15.70
C GLU A 403 13.22 18.20 -16.50
N ILE A 404 12.78 18.35 -17.76
CA ILE A 404 12.55 17.21 -18.65
C ILE A 404 13.82 16.38 -18.80
N GLU A 405 15.00 16.99 -18.87
CA GLU A 405 16.28 16.25 -18.91
C GLU A 405 16.44 15.30 -17.71
N ASN A 406 16.15 15.76 -16.50
CA ASN A 406 16.27 14.96 -15.28
C ASN A 406 15.21 13.85 -15.25
N PHE A 407 14.00 14.13 -15.73
CA PHE A 407 12.97 13.09 -15.90
C PHE A 407 13.44 12.01 -16.88
N LYS A 408 14.06 12.38 -18.01
CA LYS A 408 14.59 11.42 -18.98
C LYS A 408 15.65 10.50 -18.38
N LYS A 409 16.57 11.07 -17.58
CA LYS A 409 17.56 10.28 -16.84
C LYS A 409 16.88 9.29 -15.90
N LEU A 410 15.85 9.72 -15.17
CA LEU A 410 15.05 8.83 -14.31
C LEU A 410 14.37 7.72 -15.12
N ALA A 411 13.75 8.04 -16.25
CA ALA A 411 13.04 7.08 -17.09
C ALA A 411 13.99 5.99 -17.61
N ILE A 412 15.19 6.38 -18.06
CA ILE A 412 16.25 5.46 -18.48
C ILE A 412 16.71 4.59 -17.31
N ASN A 413 17.02 5.20 -16.15
CA ASN A 413 17.51 4.48 -14.97
C ASN A 413 16.48 3.47 -14.44
N ARG A 414 15.18 3.79 -14.54
CA ARG A 414 14.08 2.92 -14.12
C ARG A 414 13.57 1.99 -15.24
N SER A 415 14.20 2.00 -16.42
CA SER A 415 13.77 1.19 -17.58
C SER A 415 12.29 1.36 -17.94
N ILE A 416 11.77 2.59 -17.79
CA ILE A 416 10.38 2.92 -18.12
C ILE A 416 10.19 2.89 -19.65
N ASP A 417 9.07 2.35 -20.13
CA ASP A 417 8.72 2.43 -21.55
C ASP A 417 8.45 3.89 -21.94
N THR A 418 9.39 4.49 -22.68
CA THR A 418 9.33 5.89 -23.05
C THR A 418 8.37 6.20 -24.20
N ASN A 419 7.89 5.18 -24.93
CA ASN A 419 7.01 5.38 -26.09
C ASN A 419 5.59 5.77 -25.69
N SER A 420 5.17 5.40 -24.48
CA SER A 420 3.84 5.69 -23.94
C SER A 420 3.81 6.97 -23.09
N ILE A 421 4.97 7.58 -22.82
CA ILE A 421 5.05 8.76 -21.95
C ILE A 421 4.52 10.00 -22.66
N THR A 422 3.55 10.64 -22.00
CA THR A 422 2.98 11.94 -22.40
C THR A 422 2.97 12.92 -21.24
N PHE A 423 2.97 14.20 -21.61
CA PHE A 423 3.16 15.33 -20.72
C PHE A 423 2.07 16.38 -20.95
N GLU A 424 1.35 16.77 -19.91
CA GLU A 424 0.37 17.87 -19.95
C GLU A 424 0.88 19.09 -19.18
N PHE A 425 1.48 20.05 -19.89
CA PHE A 425 1.84 21.38 -19.36
C PHE A 425 0.65 22.34 -19.37
N PHE A 426 -0.26 22.12 -20.32
CA PHE A 426 -1.52 22.83 -20.45
C PHE A 426 -2.66 21.83 -20.45
N LYS A 427 -3.77 22.19 -19.82
CA LYS A 427 -4.92 21.29 -19.67
C LYS A 427 -5.40 20.75 -21.02
N GLY A 428 -5.42 19.43 -21.13
CA GLY A 428 -5.96 18.70 -22.28
C GLY A 428 -5.03 18.70 -23.51
N GLN A 429 -3.83 19.26 -23.39
CA GLN A 429 -2.82 19.21 -24.44
C GLN A 429 -1.70 18.28 -24.01
N LYS A 430 -1.62 17.12 -24.68
CA LYS A 430 -0.56 16.14 -24.48
C LYS A 430 0.60 16.42 -25.43
N THR A 431 1.80 16.44 -24.89
CA THR A 431 3.06 16.46 -25.64
C THR A 431 3.77 15.12 -25.43
N ASN A 432 4.33 14.53 -26.48
CA ASN A 432 4.98 13.22 -26.36
C ASN A 432 6.38 13.37 -25.80
N TYR A 433 6.85 12.35 -25.09
CA TYR A 433 8.23 12.29 -24.60
C TYR A 433 9.28 12.48 -25.71
N SER A 434 9.01 11.97 -26.91
CA SER A 434 9.86 12.08 -28.09
C SER A 434 10.01 13.50 -28.63
N ASP A 435 9.08 14.40 -28.30
CA ASP A 435 9.06 15.78 -28.82
C ASP A 435 10.10 16.66 -28.13
N PHE A 436 10.57 16.24 -26.96
CA PHE A 436 11.65 16.88 -26.23
C PHE A 436 12.99 16.28 -26.65
N ASN A 437 14.05 17.09 -26.73
CA ASN A 437 15.44 16.60 -26.80
C ASN A 437 16.08 16.62 -25.40
N LEU A 438 17.38 16.32 -25.27
CA LEU A 438 18.07 16.35 -23.95
C LEU A 438 18.51 17.76 -23.55
N GLU A 439 18.37 18.75 -24.42
CA GLU A 439 18.79 20.14 -24.22
C GLU A 439 17.58 21.07 -23.99
N THR A 440 16.36 20.53 -23.86
CA THR A 440 15.16 21.33 -23.60
C THR A 440 15.14 21.83 -22.17
N GLU A 441 15.01 23.14 -21.99
CA GLU A 441 14.83 23.81 -20.67
C GLU A 441 13.38 23.67 -20.13
N ASP A 442 12.56 22.82 -20.75
CA ASP A 442 11.20 22.54 -20.30
C ASP A 442 11.19 21.84 -18.93
N TYR A 443 10.22 22.16 -18.08
CA TYR A 443 10.10 21.62 -16.74
C TYR A 443 8.65 21.40 -16.30
N PHE A 444 8.45 20.48 -15.35
CA PHE A 444 7.18 20.15 -14.74
C PHE A 444 7.13 20.57 -13.28
N TYR A 445 6.04 21.21 -12.86
CA TYR A 445 5.78 21.44 -11.44
C TYR A 445 5.30 20.17 -10.75
N LEU A 446 5.87 19.93 -9.58
CA LEU A 446 5.59 18.81 -8.71
C LEU A 446 4.57 19.22 -7.64
N LEU A 447 3.93 18.25 -7.01
CA LEU A 447 3.11 18.46 -5.83
C LEU A 447 3.95 18.21 -4.58
N SER A 448 4.00 19.19 -3.68
CA SER A 448 4.54 18.97 -2.32
C SER A 448 3.46 18.36 -1.43
N LYS A 449 3.76 17.20 -0.85
CA LYS A 449 2.99 16.56 0.22
C LYS A 449 3.77 16.58 1.51
N VAL A 450 3.13 17.03 2.57
CA VAL A 450 3.67 16.99 3.93
C VAL A 450 3.23 15.70 4.58
N GLY A 451 4.15 14.93 5.17
CA GLY A 451 3.75 13.74 5.92
C GLY A 451 4.85 12.72 6.12
N THR A 452 4.44 11.48 6.40
CA THR A 452 5.33 10.34 6.55
C THR A 452 5.00 9.24 5.52
N PRO A 453 5.98 8.69 4.80
CA PRO A 453 5.74 7.59 3.86
C PRO A 453 5.33 6.34 4.63
N VAL A 454 4.33 5.65 4.10
CA VAL A 454 3.80 4.40 4.64
C VAL A 454 3.54 3.40 3.51
N PHE A 455 3.57 2.11 3.84
CA PHE A 455 3.27 1.04 2.90
C PHE A 455 2.46 -0.06 3.58
N ILE A 456 1.84 -0.90 2.78
CA ILE A 456 1.19 -2.13 3.23
C ILE A 456 1.54 -3.25 2.25
N ALA A 457 1.73 -4.47 2.75
CA ALA A 457 1.78 -5.68 1.95
C ALA A 457 0.93 -6.77 2.60
N TYR A 458 0.14 -7.50 1.83
CA TYR A 458 -0.79 -8.50 2.35
C TYR A 458 -1.15 -9.60 1.35
N ASP A 459 -1.57 -10.76 1.86
CA ASP A 459 -2.19 -11.82 1.05
C ASP A 459 -3.67 -11.46 0.79
N PRO A 460 -4.08 -11.20 -0.47
CA PRO A 460 -5.46 -10.84 -0.78
C PRO A 460 -6.46 -12.01 -0.61
N SER A 461 -5.98 -13.26 -0.49
CA SER A 461 -6.82 -14.45 -0.42
C SER A 461 -6.22 -15.49 0.55
N PRO A 462 -6.24 -15.20 1.87
CA PRO A 462 -5.64 -16.07 2.87
C PRO A 462 -6.31 -17.45 2.91
N TYR A 463 -5.50 -18.47 3.18
CA TYR A 463 -6.02 -19.81 3.46
C TYR A 463 -6.65 -19.84 4.87
N ASP A 464 -7.98 -19.90 4.89
CA ASP A 464 -8.78 -19.79 6.11
C ASP A 464 -9.87 -20.87 6.17
N PRO A 465 -9.53 -22.13 6.45
CA PRO A 465 -10.49 -23.24 6.53
C PRO A 465 -11.47 -23.11 7.69
N LEU A 466 -11.20 -22.24 8.68
CA LEU A 466 -12.03 -22.02 9.86
C LEU A 466 -12.86 -20.74 9.80
N ASN A 467 -12.72 -19.93 8.74
CA ASN A 467 -13.36 -18.62 8.56
C ASN A 467 -13.06 -17.64 9.71
N GLU A 468 -11.84 -17.63 10.21
CA GLU A 468 -11.35 -16.70 11.25
C GLU A 468 -11.22 -15.26 10.73
N ARG A 469 -11.07 -15.08 9.40
CA ARG A 469 -10.87 -13.80 8.69
C ARG A 469 -9.58 -13.06 9.06
N ASP A 470 -8.57 -13.82 9.46
CA ASP A 470 -7.24 -13.28 9.76
C ASP A 470 -6.38 -13.18 8.50
N THR A 471 -6.30 -11.97 7.94
CA THR A 471 -5.35 -11.67 6.86
C THR A 471 -4.01 -11.30 7.46
N LEU A 472 -2.93 -11.93 6.98
CA LEU A 472 -1.56 -11.54 7.34
C LEU A 472 -1.17 -10.30 6.54
N ILE A 473 -0.74 -9.27 7.28
CA ILE A 473 -0.39 -7.95 6.74
C ILE A 473 0.92 -7.49 7.38
N THR A 474 1.82 -6.90 6.59
CA THR A 474 2.91 -6.06 7.08
C THR A 474 2.71 -4.61 6.66
N GLY A 475 3.08 -3.67 7.54
CA GLY A 475 2.83 -2.25 7.32
C GLY A 475 1.38 -1.80 7.57
N SER A 476 1.10 -0.53 7.27
CA SER A 476 -0.23 0.09 7.35
C SER A 476 -0.28 1.33 6.48
N LEU A 477 -1.40 1.60 5.83
CA LEU A 477 -1.62 2.89 5.13
C LEU A 477 -2.17 3.99 6.06
N ASN A 478 -2.56 3.65 7.29
CA ASN A 478 -3.23 4.59 8.19
C ASN A 478 -2.41 4.93 9.42
N GLU A 479 -1.32 4.19 9.65
CA GLU A 479 -0.44 4.35 10.79
C GLU A 479 1.01 4.24 10.33
N VAL A 480 1.92 4.97 10.98
CA VAL A 480 3.35 4.86 10.73
C VAL A 480 3.88 3.58 11.39
N LYS A 481 3.61 2.46 10.73
CA LYS A 481 3.99 1.12 11.18
C LYS A 481 4.52 0.34 9.99
N THR A 482 5.62 -0.38 10.21
CA THR A 482 6.21 -1.29 9.21
C THR A 482 6.11 -2.75 9.60
N SER A 483 5.73 -3.04 10.85
CA SER A 483 5.70 -4.40 11.39
C SER A 483 4.44 -5.17 10.98
N GLY A 484 4.61 -6.50 10.87
CA GLY A 484 3.52 -7.45 10.69
C GLY A 484 2.49 -7.45 11.83
N ASN A 485 1.25 -7.83 11.54
CA ASN A 485 0.20 -8.04 12.56
C ASN A 485 0.36 -9.33 13.39
N TRP A 486 1.50 -10.01 13.26
CA TRP A 486 1.86 -11.24 13.97
C TRP A 486 3.11 -11.11 14.87
N LYS A 487 3.68 -9.90 14.96
CA LYS A 487 4.84 -9.63 15.82
C LYS A 487 4.43 -9.32 17.25
#